data_AF-A0A955ZFF7-F1
#
_entry.id   AF-A0A955ZFF7-F1
#
_cell.length_a   1.000
_cell.length_b   1.000
_cell.length_c   1.000
_cell.angle_alpha   90.00
_cell.angle_beta   90.00
_cell.angle_gamma   90.00
#
_symmetry.space_group_name_H-M   'P 1'
#
loop_
_entity.id
_entity.type
_entity.pdbx_description
1 polymer ?
#
loop_
_entity_poly.entity_id
_entity_poly.type
_entity_poly.pdbx_seq_one_letter_code
_entity_poly.pdbx_strand_id
1 'polypeptide(L)'
;HTVLELAAQKNIAVLVNRPLNAITEEGLVRLADPPRYAGVPPYESSLSRLISLEAEFRRNFAPSLSTGQGGPPAESLLSWAEQLGRIPARAQTLPQWNELEHDVVLPRVNQVLSALDGALGKSQNADAWRDFRGRYGEALEGLLLAVRERAAERSRARVKRIHDALSKHVPEERRDAPLSQKALWTLASTPGVTCVLVGMRAEEYVDDAIAMMSWEPLADPKKALAATSA
;
A
#
# COMPACT_ATOMS: atom_id res chain seq x y z
N HIS A 1 37.40 8.18 5.90
CA HIS A 1 36.62 9.29 5.33
C HIS A 1 35.30 8.77 4.82
N THR A 2 34.19 9.40 5.22
CA THR A 2 32.87 9.14 4.61
C THR A 2 32.73 9.92 3.30
N VAL A 3 31.79 9.50 2.43
CA VAL A 3 31.50 10.24 1.19
C VAL A 3 31.02 11.67 1.50
N LEU A 4 30.29 11.86 2.61
CA LEU A 4 29.82 13.17 3.07
C LEU A 4 30.98 14.09 3.48
N GLU A 5 31.99 13.56 4.19
CA GLU A 5 33.19 14.32 4.54
C GLU A 5 33.98 14.74 3.30
N LEU A 6 34.11 13.84 2.32
CA LEU A 6 34.79 14.16 1.06
C LEU A 6 34.04 15.24 0.27
N ALA A 7 32.71 15.17 0.21
CA ALA A 7 31.89 16.19 -0.45
C ALA A 7 32.08 17.56 0.22
N ALA A 8 32.06 17.60 1.56
CA ALA A 8 32.33 18.82 2.32
C ALA A 8 33.72 19.41 2.02
N GLN A 9 34.77 18.57 2.02
CA GLN A 9 36.14 18.99 1.67
C GLN A 9 36.27 19.55 0.25
N LYS A 10 35.41 19.09 -0.67
CA LYS A 10 35.40 19.50 -2.09
C LYS A 10 34.39 20.59 -2.40
N ASN A 11 33.69 21.14 -1.40
CA ASN A 11 32.59 22.10 -1.58
C ASN A 11 31.49 21.59 -2.52
N ILE A 12 31.19 20.29 -2.44
CA ILE A 12 30.12 19.64 -3.21
C ILE A 12 28.89 19.54 -2.31
N ALA A 13 27.77 20.11 -2.75
CA ALA A 13 26.49 19.96 -2.08
C ALA A 13 25.98 18.52 -2.19
N VAL A 14 25.38 18.01 -1.11
CA VAL A 14 24.83 16.65 -1.06
C VAL A 14 23.31 16.69 -0.95
N LEU A 15 22.66 16.00 -1.88
CA LEU A 15 21.22 15.81 -1.92
C LEU A 15 20.87 14.38 -1.51
N VAL A 16 20.00 14.22 -0.51
CA VAL A 16 19.36 12.93 -0.21
C VAL A 16 18.05 12.85 -1.00
N ASN A 17 17.97 11.88 -1.92
CA ASN A 17 16.81 11.68 -2.78
C ASN A 17 15.93 10.52 -2.26
N ARG A 18 14.60 10.68 -2.34
CA ARG A 18 13.61 9.68 -1.87
C ARG A 18 13.85 9.25 -0.42
N PRO A 19 14.00 10.19 0.53
CA PRO A 19 14.42 9.93 1.90
C PRO A 19 13.47 9.01 2.68
N LEU A 20 12.20 8.94 2.27
CA LEU A 20 11.18 8.10 2.93
C LEU A 20 11.10 6.67 2.37
N ASN A 21 12.06 6.27 1.53
CA ASN A 21 12.12 4.94 0.93
C ASN A 21 13.42 4.25 1.37
N ALA A 22 13.31 3.39 2.37
CA ALA A 22 14.42 2.53 2.77
C ALA A 22 14.40 1.24 1.93
N ILE A 23 15.53 0.90 1.34
CA ILE A 23 15.72 -0.36 0.60
C ILE A 23 16.42 -1.35 1.53
N THR A 24 15.83 -2.51 1.71
CA THR A 24 16.35 -3.60 2.55
C THR A 24 16.42 -4.89 1.73
N GLU A 25 17.03 -5.95 2.27
CA GLU A 25 17.01 -7.27 1.63
C GLU A 25 15.59 -7.81 1.44
N GLU A 26 14.67 -7.50 2.36
CA GLU A 26 13.25 -7.85 2.30
C GLU A 26 12.43 -6.87 1.41
N GLY A 27 13.09 -5.99 0.67
CA GLY A 27 12.47 -5.02 -0.25
C GLY A 27 12.26 -3.62 0.34
N LEU A 28 11.34 -2.88 -0.28
CA LEU A 28 11.08 -1.47 0.04
C LEU A 28 10.30 -1.30 1.36
N VAL A 29 10.79 -0.43 2.23
CA VAL A 29 10.09 0.08 3.42
C VAL A 29 9.81 1.56 3.23
N ARG A 30 8.54 1.94 3.36
CA ARG A 30 8.16 3.36 3.45
C ARG A 30 8.37 3.82 4.90
N LEU A 31 9.19 4.85 5.09
CA LEU A 31 9.46 5.46 6.40
C LEU A 31 8.35 6.48 6.73
N ALA A 32 7.11 6.03 6.72
CA ALA A 32 5.93 6.79 7.08
C ALA A 32 4.95 5.86 7.80
N ASP A 33 4.08 6.41 8.62
CA ASP A 33 3.09 5.62 9.33
C ASP A 33 2.01 5.12 8.37
N PRO A 34 1.83 3.79 8.20
CA PRO A 34 0.80 3.27 7.32
C PRO A 34 -0.61 3.66 7.82
N PRO A 35 -1.55 3.93 6.90
CA PRO A 35 -2.90 4.33 7.27
C PRO A 35 -3.62 3.22 8.05
N ARG A 36 -4.63 3.62 8.81
CA ARG A 36 -5.64 2.71 9.37
C ARG A 36 -6.94 2.94 8.61
N TYR A 37 -7.49 1.88 8.05
CA TYR A 37 -8.74 1.99 7.32
C TYR A 37 -9.93 1.87 8.28
N ALA A 38 -10.90 2.78 8.18
CA ALA A 38 -12.13 2.74 8.97
C ALA A 38 -13.15 1.82 8.29
N GLY A 39 -14.02 1.18 9.09
CA GLY A 39 -15.13 0.37 8.56
C GLY A 39 -14.70 -0.92 7.84
N VAL A 40 -13.49 -1.42 8.11
CA VAL A 40 -12.96 -2.63 7.47
C VAL A 40 -13.78 -3.85 7.89
N PRO A 41 -14.43 -4.56 6.96
CA PRO A 41 -15.15 -5.79 7.29
C PRO A 41 -14.16 -6.92 7.63
N PRO A 42 -14.56 -7.93 8.44
CA PRO A 42 -13.73 -9.10 8.67
C PRO A 42 -13.40 -9.80 7.34
N TYR A 43 -12.12 -10.13 7.14
CA TYR A 43 -11.67 -10.74 5.91
C TYR A 43 -12.39 -12.06 5.60
N GLU A 44 -12.54 -12.95 6.59
CA GLU A 44 -13.18 -14.26 6.36
C GLU A 44 -14.66 -14.11 5.95
N SER A 45 -15.35 -13.13 6.54
CA SER A 45 -16.73 -12.79 6.16
C SER A 45 -16.81 -12.21 4.75
N SER A 46 -15.87 -11.32 4.40
CA SER A 46 -15.80 -10.70 3.07
C SER A 46 -15.49 -11.74 1.99
N LEU A 47 -14.54 -12.63 2.27
CA LEU A 47 -14.18 -13.73 1.39
C LEU A 47 -15.36 -14.69 1.18
N SER A 48 -16.04 -15.10 2.27
CA SER A 48 -17.19 -15.99 2.20
C SER A 48 -18.37 -15.38 1.43
N ARG A 49 -18.61 -14.07 1.59
CA ARG A 49 -19.62 -13.33 0.82
C ARG A 49 -19.29 -13.35 -0.67
N LEU A 50 -18.04 -13.08 -1.05
CA LEU A 50 -17.61 -13.11 -2.45
C LEU A 50 -17.72 -14.52 -3.05
N ILE A 51 -17.29 -15.57 -2.34
CA ILE A 51 -17.43 -16.98 -2.77
C ILE A 51 -18.90 -17.32 -3.07
N SER A 52 -19.82 -16.87 -2.22
CA SER A 52 -21.25 -17.15 -2.37
C SER A 52 -21.82 -16.48 -3.64
N LEU A 53 -21.41 -15.24 -3.91
CA LEU A 53 -21.80 -14.50 -5.11
C LEU A 53 -21.17 -15.10 -6.38
N GLU A 54 -19.91 -15.54 -6.33
CA GLU A 54 -19.29 -16.24 -7.45
C GLU A 54 -19.99 -17.57 -7.76
N ALA A 55 -20.49 -18.28 -6.74
CA ALA A 55 -21.30 -19.48 -6.94
C ALA A 55 -22.68 -19.17 -7.53
N GLU A 56 -23.30 -18.05 -7.13
CA GLU A 56 -24.52 -17.53 -7.76
C GLU A 56 -24.28 -17.19 -9.24
N PHE A 57 -23.17 -16.52 -9.56
CA PHE A 57 -22.77 -16.22 -10.92
C PHE A 57 -22.69 -17.46 -11.80
N ARG A 58 -21.97 -18.48 -11.31
CA ARG A 58 -21.78 -19.77 -12.00
C ARG A 58 -23.10 -20.49 -12.29
N ARG A 59 -24.10 -20.37 -11.41
CA ARG A 59 -25.40 -21.02 -11.60
C ARG A 59 -26.32 -20.23 -12.53
N ASN A 60 -26.35 -18.91 -12.39
CA ASN A 60 -27.43 -18.09 -12.94
C ASN A 60 -27.05 -17.33 -14.22
N PHE A 61 -25.77 -17.05 -14.44
CA PHE A 61 -25.31 -16.21 -15.56
C PHE A 61 -24.33 -16.92 -16.48
N ALA A 62 -23.36 -17.66 -15.93
CA ALA A 62 -22.34 -18.35 -16.73
C ALA A 62 -22.89 -19.26 -17.85
N PRO A 63 -23.98 -20.04 -17.66
CA PRO A 63 -24.52 -20.92 -18.71
C PRO A 63 -25.04 -20.18 -19.95
N SER A 64 -25.33 -18.88 -19.83
CA SER A 64 -25.84 -18.04 -20.92
C SER A 64 -24.72 -17.32 -21.69
N LEU A 65 -23.47 -17.44 -21.24
CA LEU A 65 -22.33 -16.78 -21.86
C LEU A 65 -21.66 -17.69 -22.90
N SER A 66 -21.51 -17.17 -24.12
CA SER A 66 -20.67 -17.79 -25.13
C SER A 66 -19.23 -17.29 -25.00
N THR A 67 -18.32 -18.11 -24.45
CA THR A 67 -16.88 -17.82 -24.48
C THR A 67 -16.29 -18.17 -25.84
N GLY A 68 -15.51 -17.26 -26.43
CA GLY A 68 -14.82 -17.52 -27.70
C GLY A 68 -13.85 -18.71 -27.62
N GLN A 69 -13.55 -19.35 -28.76
CA GLN A 69 -12.60 -20.47 -28.81
C GLN A 69 -11.23 -20.03 -28.25
N GLY A 70 -10.76 -20.72 -27.20
CA GLY A 70 -9.47 -20.46 -26.55
C GLY A 70 -9.50 -19.51 -25.34
N GLY A 71 -10.67 -18.96 -24.97
CA GLY A 71 -10.83 -18.18 -23.74
C GLY A 71 -11.00 -19.04 -22.48
N PRO A 72 -10.82 -18.46 -21.27
CA PRO A 72 -11.15 -19.16 -20.03
C PRO A 72 -12.65 -19.50 -19.97
N PRO A 73 -13.04 -20.62 -19.32
CA PRO A 73 -14.45 -20.98 -19.16
C PRO A 73 -15.26 -19.87 -18.50
N ALA A 74 -16.53 -19.70 -18.89
CA ALA A 74 -17.41 -18.66 -18.38
C ALA A 74 -17.49 -18.67 -16.84
N GLU A 75 -17.46 -19.85 -16.24
CA GLU A 75 -17.55 -20.10 -14.80
C GLU A 75 -16.35 -19.55 -14.02
N SER A 76 -15.22 -19.34 -14.70
CA SER A 76 -13.95 -18.88 -14.11
C SER A 76 -13.72 -17.37 -14.23
N LEU A 77 -14.61 -16.65 -14.93
CA LEU A 77 -14.45 -15.22 -15.20
C LEU A 77 -14.39 -14.39 -13.90
N LEU A 78 -15.20 -14.76 -12.89
CA LEU A 78 -15.28 -14.04 -11.62
C LEU A 78 -14.53 -14.74 -10.47
N SER A 79 -13.54 -15.62 -10.71
CA SER A 79 -12.82 -16.34 -9.64
C SER A 79 -11.85 -15.47 -8.81
N TRP A 80 -12.32 -14.34 -8.28
CA TRP A 80 -11.51 -13.38 -7.52
C TRP A 80 -11.33 -13.79 -6.07
N ALA A 81 -12.31 -14.44 -5.45
CA ALA A 81 -12.18 -14.99 -4.11
C ALA A 81 -11.05 -16.04 -4.04
N GLU A 82 -10.94 -16.89 -5.05
CA GLU A 82 -9.83 -17.85 -5.16
C GLU A 82 -8.48 -17.14 -5.38
N GLN A 83 -8.43 -16.17 -6.30
CA GLN A 83 -7.19 -15.46 -6.64
C GLN A 83 -6.68 -14.61 -5.46
N LEU A 84 -7.56 -13.85 -4.83
CA LEU A 84 -7.24 -13.01 -3.67
C LEU A 84 -7.05 -13.85 -2.40
N GLY A 85 -7.80 -14.94 -2.25
CA GLY A 85 -7.67 -15.88 -1.13
C GLY A 85 -6.34 -16.63 -1.12
N ARG A 86 -5.74 -16.84 -2.29
CA ARG A 86 -4.41 -17.47 -2.44
C ARG A 86 -3.25 -16.54 -2.19
N ILE A 87 -3.47 -15.23 -2.16
CA ILE A 87 -2.40 -14.29 -1.82
C ILE A 87 -2.00 -14.61 -0.39
N PRO A 88 -0.79 -15.15 -0.15
CA PRO A 88 -0.44 -15.62 1.17
C PRO A 88 -0.56 -14.43 2.09
N ALA A 89 -1.36 -14.57 3.17
CA ALA A 89 -1.50 -13.51 4.15
C ALA A 89 -0.11 -12.97 4.50
N ARG A 90 0.87 -13.87 4.67
CA ARG A 90 2.29 -13.65 4.98
C ARG A 90 3.12 -12.84 3.97
N ALA A 91 2.70 -12.68 2.72
CA ALA A 91 3.62 -12.33 1.64
C ALA A 91 3.63 -10.85 1.18
N GLN A 92 2.76 -9.97 1.71
CA GLN A 92 2.66 -8.61 1.15
C GLN A 92 2.63 -7.51 2.21
N THR A 93 3.53 -6.55 2.06
CA THR A 93 3.49 -5.23 2.70
C THR A 93 2.54 -4.31 1.93
N LEU A 94 2.09 -3.22 2.54
CA LEU A 94 1.19 -2.27 1.87
C LEU A 94 1.71 -1.74 0.52
N PRO A 95 2.99 -1.39 0.34
CA PRO A 95 3.49 -0.98 -0.97
C PRO A 95 3.36 -2.06 -2.04
N GLN A 96 3.69 -3.31 -1.71
CA GLN A 96 3.59 -4.44 -2.63
C GLN A 96 2.13 -4.73 -3.00
N TRP A 97 1.23 -4.64 -2.01
CA TRP A 97 -0.20 -4.80 -2.24
C TRP A 97 -0.75 -3.68 -3.14
N ASN A 98 -0.39 -2.42 -2.89
CA ASN A 98 -0.87 -1.30 -3.70
C ASN A 98 -0.43 -1.41 -5.17
N GLU A 99 0.80 -1.86 -5.42
CA GLU A 99 1.31 -2.13 -6.77
C GLU A 99 0.51 -3.25 -7.44
N LEU A 100 0.35 -4.39 -6.77
CA LEU A 100 -0.45 -5.50 -7.28
C LEU A 100 -1.90 -5.11 -7.55
N GLU A 101 -2.50 -4.36 -6.63
CA GLU A 101 -3.89 -3.93 -6.72
C GLU A 101 -4.10 -2.98 -7.91
N HIS A 102 -3.24 -1.97 -8.06
CA HIS A 102 -3.34 -0.97 -9.10
C HIS A 102 -2.96 -1.50 -10.49
N ASP A 103 -1.90 -2.29 -10.59
CA ASP A 103 -1.33 -2.68 -11.89
C ASP A 103 -1.91 -4.00 -12.42
N VAL A 104 -2.48 -4.84 -11.55
CA VAL A 104 -2.97 -6.17 -11.94
C VAL A 104 -4.44 -6.37 -11.58
N VAL A 105 -4.81 -6.19 -10.32
CA VAL A 105 -6.15 -6.56 -9.84
C VAL A 105 -7.22 -5.66 -10.44
N LEU A 106 -7.16 -4.34 -10.20
CA LEU A 106 -8.20 -3.41 -10.63
C LEU A 106 -8.37 -3.36 -12.16
N PRO A 107 -7.31 -3.31 -12.99
CA PRO A 107 -7.48 -3.31 -14.45
C PRO A 107 -8.19 -4.58 -14.94
N ARG A 108 -7.82 -5.74 -14.40
CA ARG A 108 -8.40 -7.02 -14.80
C ARG A 108 -9.83 -7.19 -14.29
N VAL A 109 -10.13 -6.75 -13.06
CA VAL A 109 -11.51 -6.68 -12.55
C VAL A 109 -12.38 -5.84 -13.48
N ASN A 110 -11.93 -4.63 -13.81
CA ASN A 110 -12.68 -3.71 -14.67
C ASN A 110 -12.88 -4.28 -16.08
N GLN A 111 -11.86 -4.92 -16.65
CA GLN A 111 -11.96 -5.56 -17.96
C GLN A 111 -13.03 -6.66 -17.97
N VAL A 112 -13.01 -7.56 -16.97
CA VAL A 112 -13.98 -8.65 -16.88
C VAL A 112 -15.40 -8.12 -16.67
N LEU A 113 -15.58 -7.18 -15.74
CA LEU A 113 -16.90 -6.63 -15.43
C LEU A 113 -17.48 -5.86 -16.62
N SER A 114 -16.66 -5.08 -17.34
CA SER A 114 -17.09 -4.38 -18.56
C SER A 114 -17.53 -5.35 -19.68
N ALA A 115 -16.79 -6.46 -19.87
CA ALA A 115 -17.19 -7.50 -20.82
C ALA A 115 -18.53 -8.16 -20.43
N LEU A 116 -18.73 -8.45 -19.14
CA LEU A 116 -19.99 -9.01 -18.65
C LEU A 116 -21.15 -8.02 -18.77
N ASP A 117 -20.93 -6.74 -18.50
CA ASP A 117 -21.91 -5.68 -18.69
C ASP A 117 -22.35 -5.57 -20.16
N GLY A 118 -21.40 -5.71 -21.09
CA GLY A 118 -21.69 -5.75 -22.53
C GLY A 118 -22.52 -6.98 -22.95
N ALA A 119 -22.20 -8.15 -22.41
CA ALA A 119 -22.87 -9.41 -22.76
C ALA A 119 -24.25 -9.57 -22.10
N LEU A 120 -24.37 -9.20 -20.83
CA LEU A 120 -25.57 -9.45 -20.01
C LEU A 120 -26.46 -8.22 -19.88
N GLY A 121 -25.92 -7.01 -20.02
CA GLY A 121 -26.65 -5.75 -19.82
C GLY A 121 -27.74 -5.45 -20.86
N LYS A 122 -27.76 -6.19 -21.98
CA LYS A 122 -28.82 -6.12 -23.00
C LYS A 122 -29.59 -7.43 -23.14
N SER A 123 -29.32 -8.40 -22.26
CA SER A 123 -29.98 -9.71 -22.29
C SER A 123 -31.38 -9.65 -21.64
N GLN A 124 -32.16 -10.72 -21.81
CA GLN A 124 -33.43 -10.91 -21.11
C GLN A 124 -33.29 -10.89 -19.56
N ASN A 125 -32.07 -11.06 -19.03
CA ASN A 125 -31.77 -11.09 -17.60
C ASN A 125 -31.06 -9.80 -17.12
N ALA A 126 -31.14 -8.69 -17.87
CA ALA A 126 -30.40 -7.47 -17.59
C ALA A 126 -30.65 -6.88 -16.18
N ASP A 127 -31.89 -6.94 -15.68
CA ASP A 127 -32.21 -6.43 -14.34
C ASP A 127 -31.63 -7.33 -13.23
N ALA A 128 -31.73 -8.65 -13.39
CA ALA A 128 -31.10 -9.61 -12.48
C ALA A 128 -29.58 -9.46 -12.47
N TRP A 129 -28.97 -9.21 -13.64
CA TRP A 129 -27.54 -8.90 -13.75
C TRP A 129 -27.19 -7.61 -13.02
N ARG A 130 -27.98 -6.53 -13.18
CA ARG A 130 -27.71 -5.23 -12.55
C ARG A 130 -27.73 -5.33 -11.01
N ASP A 131 -28.70 -6.05 -10.45
CA ASP A 131 -28.76 -6.32 -9.01
C ASP A 131 -27.54 -7.12 -8.53
N PHE A 132 -27.24 -8.25 -9.20
CA PHE A 132 -26.08 -9.06 -8.89
C PHE A 132 -24.78 -8.26 -8.96
N ARG A 133 -24.61 -7.46 -10.02
CA ARG A 133 -23.43 -6.64 -10.28
C ARG A 133 -23.18 -5.61 -9.18
N GLY A 134 -24.24 -5.02 -8.63
CA GLY A 134 -24.15 -4.13 -7.46
C GLY A 134 -23.65 -4.88 -6.23
N ARG A 135 -24.32 -5.98 -5.86
CA ARG A 135 -23.94 -6.81 -4.70
C ARG A 135 -22.52 -7.37 -4.81
N TYR A 136 -22.10 -7.76 -6.01
CA TYR A 136 -20.74 -8.24 -6.30
C TYR A 136 -19.69 -7.14 -6.17
N GLY A 137 -19.96 -5.94 -6.70
CA GLY A 137 -19.08 -4.79 -6.56
C GLY A 137 -18.81 -4.45 -5.10
N GLU A 138 -19.86 -4.31 -4.29
CA GLU A 138 -19.75 -4.05 -2.85
C GLU A 138 -18.95 -5.15 -2.12
N ALA A 139 -19.21 -6.42 -2.44
CA ALA A 139 -18.51 -7.54 -1.81
C ALA A 139 -17.02 -7.57 -2.17
N LEU A 140 -16.67 -7.28 -3.43
CA LEU A 140 -15.30 -7.21 -3.89
C LEU A 140 -14.55 -6.05 -3.25
N GLU A 141 -15.16 -4.85 -3.21
CA GLU A 141 -14.60 -3.69 -2.53
C GLU A 141 -14.34 -3.97 -1.04
N GLY A 142 -15.29 -4.62 -0.35
CA GLY A 142 -15.12 -5.04 1.03
C GLY A 142 -13.94 -5.99 1.23
N LEU A 143 -13.77 -6.97 0.33
CA LEU A 143 -12.62 -7.88 0.38
C LEU A 143 -11.29 -7.14 0.12
N LEU A 144 -11.23 -6.28 -0.90
CA LEU A 144 -10.03 -5.49 -1.20
C LEU A 144 -9.65 -4.59 -0.02
N LEU A 145 -10.62 -3.94 0.62
CA LEU A 145 -10.40 -3.15 1.84
C LEU A 145 -9.84 -4.00 2.99
N ALA A 146 -10.38 -5.20 3.20
CA ALA A 146 -9.86 -6.13 4.21
C ALA A 146 -8.42 -6.60 3.92
N VAL A 147 -8.07 -6.78 2.64
CA VAL A 147 -6.69 -7.10 2.24
C VAL A 147 -5.75 -5.90 2.46
N ARG A 148 -6.17 -4.68 2.08
CA ARG A 148 -5.42 -3.43 2.34
C ARG A 148 -5.09 -3.27 3.82
N GLU A 149 -6.07 -3.46 4.72
CA GLU A 149 -5.83 -3.33 6.16
C GLU A 149 -4.86 -4.39 6.69
N ARG A 150 -4.96 -5.64 6.23
CA ARG A 150 -3.98 -6.69 6.58
C ARG A 150 -2.57 -6.32 6.12
N ALA A 151 -2.42 -5.79 4.91
CA ALA A 151 -1.13 -5.32 4.39
C ALA A 151 -0.60 -4.10 5.16
N ALA A 152 -1.48 -3.16 5.54
CA ALA A 152 -1.15 -2.01 6.36
C ALA A 152 -0.71 -2.42 7.77
N GLU A 153 -1.39 -3.37 8.41
CA GLU A 153 -1.02 -3.90 9.72
C GLU A 153 0.40 -4.48 9.74
N ARG A 154 0.78 -5.18 8.67
CA ARG A 154 2.13 -5.73 8.51
C ARG A 154 3.17 -4.64 8.33
N SER A 155 2.87 -3.66 7.48
CA SER A 155 3.71 -2.48 7.33
C SER A 155 3.86 -1.78 8.68
N ARG A 156 2.79 -1.62 9.48
CA ARG A 156 2.82 -1.05 10.83
C ARG A 156 3.77 -1.82 11.74
N ALA A 157 3.67 -3.15 11.80
CA ALA A 157 4.56 -3.99 12.59
C ALA A 157 6.03 -3.86 12.17
N ARG A 158 6.30 -3.70 10.87
CA ARG A 158 7.65 -3.51 10.34
C ARG A 158 8.21 -2.12 10.69
N VAL A 159 7.44 -1.06 10.44
CA VAL A 159 7.89 0.31 10.71
C VAL A 159 7.97 0.61 12.20
N LYS A 160 7.19 -0.08 13.05
CA LYS A 160 7.24 0.09 14.51
C LYS A 160 8.66 -0.15 15.05
N ARG A 161 9.39 -1.14 14.53
CA ARG A 161 10.77 -1.40 14.94
C ARG A 161 11.68 -0.20 14.67
N ILE A 162 11.52 0.43 13.50
CA ILE A 162 12.27 1.63 13.11
C ILE A 162 11.86 2.82 13.97
N HIS A 163 10.56 2.99 14.20
CA HIS A 163 10.02 4.03 15.07
C HIS A 163 10.58 3.92 16.49
N ASP A 164 10.53 2.73 17.10
CA ASP A 164 11.06 2.45 18.43
C ASP A 164 12.58 2.68 18.52
N ALA A 165 13.34 2.35 17.46
CA ALA A 165 14.77 2.58 17.39
C ALA A 165 15.11 4.07 17.33
N LEU A 166 14.46 4.82 16.44
CA LEU A 166 14.64 6.28 16.31
C LEU A 166 14.19 7.02 17.58
N SER A 167 13.10 6.59 18.21
CA SER A 167 12.54 7.22 19.41
C SER A 167 13.52 7.27 20.60
N LYS A 168 14.51 6.37 20.64
CA LYS A 168 15.57 6.37 21.67
C LYS A 168 16.62 7.47 21.46
N HIS A 169 16.69 8.01 20.24
CA HIS A 169 17.71 8.98 19.82
C HIS A 169 17.13 10.37 19.51
N VAL A 170 15.84 10.57 19.75
CA VAL A 170 15.17 11.88 19.66
C VAL A 170 14.76 12.39 21.05
N PRO A 171 14.67 13.72 21.24
CA PRO A 171 14.10 14.34 22.45
C PRO A 171 12.71 13.81 22.77
N GLU A 172 12.36 13.82 24.06
CA GLU A 172 11.12 13.24 24.58
C GLU A 172 9.88 13.86 23.92
N GLU A 173 9.91 15.17 23.69
CA GLU A 173 8.83 15.96 23.09
C GLU A 173 8.56 15.57 21.62
N ARG A 174 9.47 14.81 20.99
CA ARG A 174 9.40 14.41 19.58
C ARG A 174 9.32 12.89 19.38
N ARG A 175 9.23 12.10 20.46
CA ARG A 175 9.14 10.62 20.35
C ARG A 175 7.89 10.15 19.62
N ASP A 176 6.77 10.83 19.88
CA ASP A 176 5.46 10.53 19.29
C ASP A 176 5.27 11.14 17.89
N ALA A 177 6.26 11.87 17.38
CA ALA A 177 6.20 12.39 16.03
C ALA A 177 6.07 11.25 14.98
N PRO A 178 5.39 11.52 13.86
CA PRO A 178 5.31 10.58 12.75
C PRO A 178 6.68 10.07 12.30
N LEU A 179 6.73 8.82 11.82
CA LEU A 179 7.98 8.23 11.36
C LEU A 179 8.62 9.04 10.22
N SER A 180 7.80 9.59 9.33
CA SER A 180 8.21 10.50 8.25
C SER A 180 9.01 11.68 8.79
N GLN A 181 8.47 12.38 9.78
CA GLN A 181 9.13 13.53 10.40
C GLN A 181 10.45 13.13 11.05
N LYS A 182 10.50 12.02 11.80
CA LYS A 182 11.74 11.56 12.43
C LYS A 182 12.81 11.16 11.42
N ALA A 183 12.43 10.50 10.33
CA ALA A 183 13.33 10.12 9.26
C ALA A 183 13.91 11.37 8.56
N LEU A 184 13.04 12.32 8.18
CA LEU A 184 13.46 13.57 7.55
C LEU A 184 14.35 14.40 8.46
N TRP A 185 13.97 14.55 9.73
CA TRP A 185 14.73 15.32 10.71
C TRP A 185 16.13 14.72 10.93
N THR A 186 16.23 13.39 11.03
CA THR A 186 17.51 12.70 11.15
C THR A 186 18.42 12.99 9.95
N LEU A 187 17.87 12.88 8.73
CA LEU A 187 18.62 13.14 7.50
C LEU A 187 19.02 14.60 7.35
N ALA A 188 18.11 15.53 7.61
CA ALA A 188 18.35 16.97 7.52
C ALA A 188 19.37 17.45 8.57
N SER A 189 19.43 16.79 9.73
CA SER A 189 20.40 17.10 10.77
C SER A 189 21.79 16.48 10.52
N THR A 190 21.91 15.56 9.56
CA THR A 190 23.16 14.82 9.33
C THR A 190 24.24 15.73 8.74
N PRO A 191 25.40 15.89 9.42
CA PRO A 191 26.48 16.72 8.90
C PRO A 191 26.94 16.28 7.51
N GLY A 192 27.01 17.24 6.58
CA GLY A 192 27.37 17.00 5.18
C GLY A 192 26.18 16.76 4.25
N VAL A 193 24.96 16.58 4.77
CA VAL A 193 23.73 16.64 3.96
C VAL A 193 23.35 18.11 3.77
N THR A 194 23.19 18.54 2.52
CA THR A 194 22.81 19.92 2.19
C THR A 194 21.31 20.06 1.98
N CYS A 195 20.68 19.06 1.38
CA CYS A 195 19.25 19.09 1.07
C CYS A 195 18.66 17.68 1.12
N VAL A 196 17.40 17.61 1.53
CA VAL A 196 16.59 16.38 1.57
C VAL A 196 15.40 16.57 0.62
N LEU A 197 15.42 15.87 -0.52
CA LEU A 197 14.38 15.97 -1.54
C LEU A 197 13.25 14.98 -1.30
N VAL A 198 12.13 15.49 -0.80
CA VAL A 198 10.87 14.75 -0.67
C VAL A 198 10.00 14.91 -1.90
N GLY A 199 9.41 13.80 -2.36
CA GLY A 199 8.37 13.81 -3.39
C GLY A 199 7.02 13.50 -2.78
N MET A 200 6.09 14.45 -2.81
CA MET A 200 4.76 14.35 -2.19
C MET A 200 3.68 14.62 -3.23
N ARG A 201 2.52 13.96 -3.05
CA ARG A 201 1.37 14.01 -3.98
C ARG A 201 0.07 14.45 -3.31
N ALA A 202 0.11 14.77 -2.02
CA ALA A 202 -1.03 15.21 -1.24
C ALA A 202 -0.59 16.32 -0.29
N GLU A 203 -1.45 17.32 -0.07
CA GLU A 203 -1.18 18.49 0.76
C GLU A 203 -0.88 18.09 2.22
N GLU A 204 -1.65 17.15 2.76
CA GLU A 204 -1.45 16.61 4.11
C GLU A 204 -0.02 16.08 4.35
N TYR A 205 0.63 15.51 3.34
CA TYR A 205 2.02 15.03 3.46
C TYR A 205 3.02 16.17 3.43
N VAL A 206 2.70 17.26 2.72
CA VAL A 206 3.52 18.47 2.70
C VAL A 206 3.46 19.14 4.07
N ASP A 207 2.27 19.29 4.64
CA ASP A 207 2.08 19.86 5.97
C ASP A 207 2.82 19.05 7.05
N ASP A 208 2.72 17.71 6.98
CA ASP A 208 3.46 16.80 7.87
C ASP A 208 4.98 17.03 7.80
N ALA A 209 5.54 17.15 6.60
CA ALA A 209 6.98 17.34 6.42
C ALA A 209 7.47 18.75 6.76
N ILE A 210 6.66 19.79 6.54
CA ILE A 210 7.03 21.16 6.90
C ILE A 210 7.11 21.32 8.42
N ALA A 211 6.29 20.60 9.19
CA ALA A 211 6.30 20.67 10.65
C ALA A 211 7.70 20.44 11.26
N MET A 212 8.47 19.52 10.69
CA MET A 212 9.83 19.20 11.17
C MET A 212 10.86 20.29 10.84
N MET A 213 10.62 21.13 9.84
CA MET A 213 11.57 22.18 9.43
C MET A 213 11.77 23.26 10.49
N SER A 214 10.85 23.37 11.44
CA SER A 214 10.93 24.29 12.58
C SER A 214 11.76 23.75 13.76
N TRP A 215 12.25 22.51 13.67
CA TRP A 215 12.94 21.86 14.78
C TRP A 215 14.43 22.15 14.74
N GLU A 216 15.02 22.31 15.92
CA GLU A 216 16.47 22.37 16.06
C GLU A 216 17.13 21.10 15.51
N PRO A 217 18.32 21.19 14.88
CA PRO A 217 19.04 20.02 14.41
C PRO A 217 19.24 19.00 15.51
N LEU A 218 19.04 17.73 15.18
CA LEU A 218 19.26 16.62 16.09
C LEU A 218 20.73 16.59 16.54
N ALA A 219 20.96 16.44 17.85
CA ALA A 219 22.32 16.50 18.42
C ALA A 219 23.23 15.35 17.94
N ASP A 220 22.68 14.14 17.75
CA ASP A 220 23.45 12.96 17.32
C ASP A 220 22.70 12.14 16.24
N PRO A 221 22.61 12.67 15.01
CA PRO A 221 21.90 12.02 13.91
C PRO A 221 22.60 10.75 13.42
N LYS A 222 23.91 10.64 13.65
CA LYS A 222 24.68 9.44 13.29
C LYS A 222 24.27 8.25 14.16
N LYS A 223 24.04 8.44 15.46
CA LYS A 223 23.47 7.38 16.32
C LYS A 223 22.06 6.99 15.91
N ALA A 224 21.21 7.96 15.58
CA ALA A 224 19.86 7.68 15.09
C ALA A 224 19.87 6.84 13.80
N LEU A 225 20.72 7.19 12.82
CA LEU A 225 20.89 6.40 11.59
C LEU A 225 21.40 4.97 11.89
N ALA A 226 22.44 4.85 12.72
CA ALA A 226 23.02 3.55 13.07
C ALA A 226 22.00 2.62 13.76
N ALA A 227 21.12 3.18 14.60
CA ALA A 227 20.09 2.40 15.31
C ALA A 227 19.04 1.77 14.38
N THR A 228 18.91 2.26 13.14
CA THR A 228 17.97 1.73 12.14
C THR A 228 18.59 0.73 11.16
N SER A 229 19.91 0.52 11.25
CA SER A 229 20.67 -0.34 10.34
C SER A 229 20.95 -1.75 10.90
N ALA A 230 20.39 -2.09 12.07
CA ALA A 230 20.53 -3.36 12.77
C ALA A 230 19.21 -4.14 12.76
#